data_AF-A0A7C9EN72-F1
#
_entry.id   AF-A0A7C9EN72-F1
#
_cell.length_a   1.000
_cell.length_b   1.000
_cell.length_c   1.000
_cell.angle_alpha   90.00
_cell.angle_beta   90.00
_cell.angle_gamma   90.00
#
_symmetry.space_group_name_H-M   'P 1'
#
loop_
_entity.id
_entity.type
_entity.pdbx_description
1 polymer ?
#
loop_
_entity_poly.entity_id
_entity_poly.type
_entity_poly.pdbx_seq_one_letter_code
_entity_poly.pdbx_strand_id
1 'polypeptide(L)'
;MSMYWSITTLTTTGYGDLHPVNTREMIFDICYMMFNLGLTAYLIGNMTNLVVHGTSRTRKFRDTIQAASSFAMRNGLPVRLQEQMLAHLCLKHRTDSEGLQQQEILESLPK
;
A
#
# COMPACT_ATOMS: atom_id res chain seq x y z
N MET A 1 16.29 9.85 -29.46
CA MET A 1 17.41 8.91 -29.22
C MET A 1 17.88 8.93 -27.76
N SER A 2 18.12 10.09 -27.14
CA SER A 2 18.68 10.15 -25.77
C SER A 2 17.75 9.64 -24.66
N MET A 3 16.44 9.89 -24.72
CA MET A 3 15.51 9.36 -23.71
C MET A 3 15.40 7.83 -23.73
N TYR A 4 15.53 7.21 -24.91
CA TYR A 4 15.47 5.74 -25.03
C TYR A 4 16.68 5.09 -24.35
N TRP A 5 17.87 5.67 -24.52
CA TRP A 5 19.10 5.22 -23.88
C TRP A 5 19.04 5.39 -22.35
N SER A 6 18.54 6.54 -21.87
CA SER A 6 18.33 6.77 -20.44
C SER A 6 17.32 5.77 -19.84
N ILE A 7 16.24 5.46 -20.56
CA ILE A 7 15.21 4.50 -20.12
C ILE A 7 15.77 3.07 -20.11
N THR A 8 16.58 2.67 -21.08
CA THR A 8 17.18 1.32 -21.10
C THR A 8 18.21 1.09 -19.99
N THR A 9 18.98 2.12 -19.63
CA THR A 9 19.88 2.08 -18.46
C THR A 9 19.10 2.06 -17.16
N LEU A 10 18.01 2.85 -17.08
CA LEU A 10 17.13 2.93 -15.93
C LEU A 10 16.36 1.62 -15.67
N THR A 11 16.03 0.86 -16.72
CA THR A 11 15.19 -0.36 -16.63
C THR A 11 16.00 -1.66 -16.61
N THR A 12 17.33 -1.58 -16.40
CA THR A 12 18.22 -2.76 -16.23
C THR A 12 18.14 -3.80 -17.37
N THR A 13 17.75 -3.39 -18.58
CA THR A 13 17.56 -4.31 -19.72
C THR A 13 18.87 -4.73 -20.37
N GLY A 14 19.92 -3.91 -20.26
CA GLY A 14 21.32 -4.30 -20.52
C GLY A 14 21.55 -5.11 -21.80
N TYR A 15 21.34 -4.52 -22.98
CA TYR A 15 21.60 -5.20 -24.26
C TYR A 15 23.11 -5.48 -24.55
N GLY A 16 24.04 -4.98 -23.73
CA GLY A 16 25.43 -5.41 -23.75
C GLY A 16 26.33 -4.90 -24.88
N ASP A 17 25.86 -3.99 -25.75
CA ASP A 17 26.60 -3.58 -26.97
C ASP A 17 27.52 -2.35 -26.79
N LEU A 18 27.45 -1.66 -25.66
CA LEU A 18 28.33 -0.52 -25.33
C LEU A 18 29.32 -0.95 -24.25
N HIS A 19 30.44 -1.52 -24.68
CA HIS A 19 31.58 -1.86 -23.81
C HIS A 19 32.24 -0.55 -23.33
N PRO A 20 32.19 -0.21 -22.03
CA PRO A 20 32.79 1.03 -21.53
C PRO A 20 34.32 0.88 -21.51
N VAL A 21 35.00 1.66 -22.36
CA VAL A 21 36.47 1.66 -22.45
C VAL A 21 37.11 2.43 -21.28
N ASN A 22 36.32 3.21 -20.51
CA ASN A 22 36.79 4.03 -19.39
C ASN A 22 36.37 3.49 -18.02
N THR A 23 37.36 3.12 -17.19
CA THR A 23 37.17 2.65 -15.80
C THR A 23 36.39 3.62 -14.91
N ARG A 24 36.43 4.93 -15.21
CA ARG A 24 35.73 5.97 -14.44
C ARG A 24 34.21 5.95 -14.65
N GLU A 25 33.76 5.64 -15.86
CA GLU A 25 32.34 5.56 -16.21
C GLU A 25 31.71 4.32 -15.56
N MET A 26 32.45 3.21 -15.53
CA MET A 26 32.03 1.96 -14.90
C MET A 26 31.73 2.12 -13.39
N ILE A 27 32.56 2.86 -12.65
CA ILE A 27 32.33 3.13 -11.22
C ILE A 27 31.09 4.01 -11.02
N PHE A 28 30.89 5.00 -11.89
CA PHE A 28 29.72 5.87 -11.84
C PHE A 28 28.42 5.09 -12.09
N ASP A 29 28.43 4.19 -13.07
CA ASP A 29 27.28 3.33 -13.40
C ASP A 29 26.93 2.36 -12.26
N ILE A 30 27.93 1.77 -11.60
CA ILE A 30 27.72 0.89 -10.44
C ILE A 30 27.03 1.66 -9.30
N CYS A 31 27.52 2.87 -8.99
CA CYS A 31 26.91 3.75 -8.00
C CYS A 31 25.49 4.15 -8.40
N TYR A 32 25.26 4.47 -9.67
CA TYR A 32 23.96 4.85 -10.19
C TYR A 32 22.95 3.71 -10.09
N MET A 33 23.33 2.48 -10.47
CA MET A 33 22.46 1.31 -10.34
C MET A 33 22.11 1.00 -8.88
N MET A 34 23.07 1.04 -7.96
CA MET A 34 22.80 0.87 -6.52
C MET A 34 21.82 1.92 -6.00
N PHE A 35 22.01 3.18 -6.39
CA PHE A 35 21.12 4.27 -5.98
C PHE A 35 19.72 4.10 -6.57
N ASN A 36 19.61 3.74 -7.85
CA ASN A 36 18.33 3.50 -8.52
C ASN A 36 17.57 2.35 -7.86
N LEU A 37 18.24 1.24 -7.57
CA LEU A 37 17.65 0.09 -6.90
C LEU A 37 17.09 0.48 -5.52
N GLY A 38 17.86 1.26 -4.76
CA GLY A 38 17.44 1.79 -3.46
C GLY A 38 16.25 2.75 -3.58
N LEU A 39 16.27 3.66 -4.55
CA LEU A 39 15.19 4.61 -4.82
C LEU A 39 13.89 3.89 -5.20
N THR A 40 13.96 2.92 -6.11
CA THR A 40 12.82 2.12 -6.55
C THR A 40 12.27 1.28 -5.41
N ALA A 41 13.12 0.62 -4.63
CA ALA A 41 12.71 -0.13 -3.45
C ALA A 41 12.03 0.78 -2.40
N TYR A 42 12.58 1.97 -2.18
CA TYR A 42 12.00 2.96 -1.27
C TYR A 42 10.64 3.46 -1.77
N LEU A 43 10.51 3.76 -3.06
CA LEU A 43 9.25 4.18 -3.67
C LEU A 43 8.18 3.09 -3.56
N ILE A 44 8.53 1.85 -3.88
CA ILE A 44 7.62 0.70 -3.76
C ILE A 44 7.24 0.48 -2.30
N GLY A 45 8.18 0.57 -1.37
CA GLY A 45 7.93 0.45 0.06
C GLY A 45 6.96 1.52 0.58
N ASN A 46 7.16 2.78 0.17
CA ASN A 46 6.25 3.87 0.52
C ASN A 46 4.86 3.68 -0.08
N MET A 47 4.77 3.32 -1.36
CA MET A 47 3.49 3.03 -2.00
C MET A 47 2.78 1.86 -1.33
N THR A 48 3.50 0.79 -0.98
CA THR A 48 2.94 -0.36 -0.28
C THR A 48 2.45 0.05 1.11
N ASN A 49 3.23 0.80 1.88
CA ASN A 49 2.81 1.31 3.18
C ASN A 49 1.57 2.22 3.06
N LEU A 50 1.51 3.11 2.06
CA LEU A 50 0.37 3.97 1.83
C LEU A 50 -0.87 3.17 1.43
N VAL A 51 -0.74 2.21 0.52
CA VAL A 51 -1.83 1.31 0.11
C VAL A 51 -2.27 0.44 1.27
N VAL A 52 -1.36 -0.06 2.10
CA VAL A 52 -1.70 -0.83 3.31
C VAL A 52 -2.44 0.06 4.29
N HIS A 53 -2.04 1.31 4.53
CA HIS A 53 -2.78 2.21 5.42
C HIS A 53 -4.16 2.58 4.87
N GLY A 54 -4.24 2.97 3.59
CA GLY A 54 -5.49 3.33 2.92
C GLY A 54 -6.45 2.16 2.81
N THR A 55 -5.94 1.00 2.38
CA THR A 55 -6.75 -0.21 2.21
C THR A 55 -7.02 -0.90 3.54
N SER A 56 -6.17 -0.80 4.58
CA SER A 56 -6.42 -1.44 5.88
C SER A 56 -7.70 -0.94 6.54
N ARG A 57 -8.03 0.36 6.44
CA ARG A 57 -9.29 0.90 6.97
C ARG A 57 -10.51 0.23 6.33
N THR A 58 -10.45 -0.06 5.03
CA THR A 58 -11.56 -0.70 4.29
C THR A 58 -11.51 -2.23 4.36
N ARG A 59 -10.32 -2.82 4.39
CA ARG A 59 -10.11 -4.28 4.38
C ARG A 59 -10.55 -4.91 5.68
N LYS A 60 -10.21 -4.32 6.84
CA LYS A 60 -10.68 -4.81 8.14
C LYS A 60 -12.20 -4.84 8.22
N PHE A 61 -12.87 -3.82 7.68
CA PHE A 61 -14.33 -3.80 7.61
C PHE A 61 -14.87 -4.94 6.76
N ARG A 62 -14.37 -5.06 5.51
CA ARG A 62 -14.79 -6.14 4.60
C ARG A 62 -14.53 -7.53 5.16
N ASP A 63 -13.36 -7.78 5.75
CA ASP A 63 -13.03 -9.07 6.36
C ASP A 63 -13.97 -9.40 7.52
N THR A 64 -14.27 -8.44 8.40
CA THR A 64 -15.18 -8.66 9.53
C THR A 64 -16.61 -8.91 9.05
N ILE A 65 -17.07 -8.16 8.04
CA ILE A 65 -18.38 -8.34 7.39
C ILE A 65 -18.46 -9.72 6.71
N GLN A 66 -17.40 -10.13 6.02
CA GLN A 66 -17.36 -11.41 5.32
C GLN A 66 -17.30 -12.58 6.30
N ALA A 67 -16.54 -12.48 7.39
CA ALA A 67 -16.53 -13.46 8.47
C ALA A 67 -17.90 -13.58 9.15
N ALA A 68 -18.51 -12.44 9.47
CA ALA A 68 -19.87 -12.34 10.02
C ALA A 68 -20.91 -12.99 9.10
N SER A 69 -20.88 -12.68 7.81
CA SER A 69 -21.78 -13.24 6.80
C SER A 69 -21.57 -14.74 6.61
N SER A 70 -20.31 -15.20 6.57
CA SER A 70 -19.96 -16.62 6.46
C SER A 70 -20.42 -17.40 7.70
N PHE A 71 -20.28 -16.83 8.89
CA PHE A 71 -20.79 -17.42 10.14
C PHE A 71 -22.32 -17.47 10.16
N ALA A 72 -23.00 -16.44 9.63
CA ALA A 72 -24.45 -16.40 9.51
C ALA A 72 -24.98 -17.49 8.56
N MET A 73 -24.36 -17.64 7.38
CA MET A 73 -24.70 -18.72 6.45
C MET A 73 -24.44 -20.11 7.04
N ARG A 74 -23.29 -20.32 7.68
CA ARG A 74 -22.94 -21.63 8.26
C ARG A 74 -23.90 -22.08 9.36
N ASN A 75 -24.43 -21.15 10.14
CA ASN A 75 -25.37 -21.45 11.21
C ASN A 75 -26.84 -21.35 10.77
N GLY A 76 -27.12 -21.06 9.50
CA GLY A 76 -28.50 -20.94 9.00
C GLY A 76 -29.29 -19.80 9.67
N LEU A 77 -28.62 -18.69 10.01
CA LEU A 77 -29.28 -17.54 10.64
C LEU A 77 -30.30 -16.91 9.68
N PRO A 78 -31.53 -16.60 10.14
CA PRO A 78 -32.54 -15.94 9.32
C PRO A 78 -32.07 -14.54 8.88
N VAL A 79 -32.44 -14.14 7.66
CA VAL A 79 -31.92 -12.95 6.96
C VAL A 79 -32.02 -11.66 7.79
N ARG A 80 -33.04 -11.56 8.66
CA ARG A 80 -33.24 -10.43 9.57
C ARG A 80 -32.12 -10.25 10.60
N LEU A 81 -31.62 -11.35 11.17
CA LEU A 81 -30.51 -11.29 12.14
C LEU A 81 -29.20 -10.94 11.44
N GLN A 82 -29.01 -11.42 10.20
CA GLN A 82 -27.87 -11.06 9.38
C GLN A 82 -27.87 -9.55 9.06
N GLU A 83 -29.01 -8.99 8.66
CA GLU A 83 -29.17 -7.55 8.43
C GLU A 83 -28.91 -6.72 9.69
N GLN A 84 -29.47 -7.11 10.85
CA GLN A 84 -29.20 -6.41 12.11
C GLN A 84 -27.72 -6.44 12.48
N MET A 85 -27.06 -7.59 12.32
CA MET A 85 -25.64 -7.73 12.64
C MET A 85 -24.76 -6.87 11.71
N LEU A 86 -25.08 -6.84 10.42
CA LEU A 86 -24.47 -5.97 9.42
C LEU A 86 -24.67 -4.48 9.75
N ALA A 87 -25.89 -4.08 10.07
CA ALA A 87 -26.23 -2.71 10.47
C ALA A 87 -25.44 -2.28 11.71
N HIS A 88 -25.33 -3.16 12.70
CA HIS A 88 -24.57 -2.90 13.93
C HIS A 88 -23.06 -2.81 13.67
N LEU A 89 -22.52 -3.65 12.77
CA LEU A 89 -21.13 -3.57 12.34
C LEU A 89 -20.82 -2.26 11.59
N CYS A 90 -21.74 -1.85 10.70
CA CYS A 90 -21.60 -0.64 9.90
C CYS A 90 -21.62 0.62 10.77
N LEU A 91 -22.55 0.69 11.73
CA LEU A 91 -22.60 1.77 12.71
C LEU A 91 -21.33 1.78 13.58
N LYS A 92 -20.89 0.63 14.07
CA LYS A 92 -19.67 0.53 14.89
C LYS A 92 -18.43 1.00 14.12
N HIS A 93 -18.28 0.63 12.84
CA HIS A 93 -17.15 1.09 12.01
C HIS A 93 -17.18 2.61 11.79
N ARG A 94 -18.37 3.18 11.59
CA ARG A 94 -18.55 4.64 11.47
C ARG A 94 -18.16 5.36 12.76
N THR A 95 -18.63 4.89 13.91
CA THR A 95 -18.32 5.50 15.22
C THR A 95 -16.85 5.34 15.59
N ASP A 96 -16.22 4.20 15.27
CA ASP A 96 -14.79 3.97 15.49
C ASP A 96 -13.93 4.91 14.61
N SER A 97 -14.35 5.10 13.35
CA SER A 97 -13.73 6.03 12.42
C SER A 97 -13.85 7.49 12.86
N GLU A 98 -14.99 7.90 13.40
CA GLU A 98 -15.22 9.24 13.94
C GLU A 98 -14.50 9.44 15.29
N GLY A 99 -14.45 8.41 16.14
CA GLY A 99 -13.77 8.43 17.44
C GLY A 99 -12.24 8.53 17.34
N LEU A 100 -11.63 7.78 16.42
CA LEU A 100 -10.20 7.90 16.10
C LEU A 100 -9.85 9.31 15.61
N GLN A 101 -10.70 9.89 14.77
CA GLN A 101 -10.51 11.24 14.24
C GLN A 101 -10.66 12.31 15.33
N GLN A 102 -11.59 12.12 16.28
CA GLN A 102 -11.71 13.01 17.44
C GLN A 102 -10.51 12.89 18.39
N GLN A 103 -9.94 11.70 18.59
CA GLN A 103 -8.74 11.52 19.40
C GLN A 103 -7.51 12.20 18.78
N GLU A 104 -7.28 12.05 17.48
CA GLU A 104 -6.20 12.76 16.77
C GLU A 104 -6.36 14.28 16.90
N ILE A 105 -7.59 14.80 16.76
CA ILE A 105 -7.86 16.24 16.90
C ILE A 105 -7.59 16.72 18.33
N LEU A 106 -8.01 15.95 19.34
CA LEU A 106 -7.81 16.30 20.75
C LEU A 106 -6.33 16.26 21.17
N GLU A 107 -5.53 15.33 20.62
CA GLU A 107 -4.09 15.28 20.84
C GLU A 107 -3.30 16.34 20.04
N SER A 108 -3.84 16.80 18.91
CA SER A 108 -3.23 17.86 18.10
C SER A 108 -3.41 19.27 18.67
N LEU A 109 -4.29 19.44 19.68
CA LEU A 109 -4.43 20.73 20.36
C LEU A 109 -3.25 20.94 21.32
N PRO A 110 -2.46 22.01 21.17
CA PRO A 110 -1.48 22.38 22.18
C PRO A 110 -2.22 22.74 23.48
N LYS A 111 -1.68 22.24 24.60
CA LYS A 111 -2.14 22.53 25.97
C LYS A 111 -2.10 24.03 26.29
#